data_AF-A0A060S650-F1
#
_entry.id   AF-A0A060S650-F1
#
_cell.length_a   1.000
_cell.length_b   1.000
_cell.length_c   1.000
_cell.angle_alpha   90.00
_cell.angle_beta   90.00
_cell.angle_gamma   90.00
#
_symmetry.space_group_name_H-M   'P 1'
#
loop_
_entity.id
_entity.type
_entity.pdbx_description
1 polymer ?
#
loop_
_entity_poly.entity_id
_entity_poly.type
_entity_poly.pdbx_seq_one_letter_code
_entity_poly.pdbx_strand_id
1 'polypeptide(L)'
;MTNTDILLPTALTGCCMLTATELMGGFTREDGSREVLSQDDIKRCFIGRAKLLQATTIATLALYDQELSKGCTRRAVCGPVFLRLMNELRKNPTILCTLRWYTDRHGEGYADYHTGRHERDRHLCASCYGMLQDREKGGQRRVWRELPELMDVKVEGWDQGQVSPASAPAPQEPGN
;
A
#
# COMPACT_ATOMS: atom_id res chain seq x y z
N MET A 1 21.55 14.05 -15.85
CA MET A 1 20.50 13.95 -14.81
C MET A 1 20.51 12.52 -14.32
N THR A 2 21.02 12.28 -13.12
CA THR A 2 20.94 10.95 -12.52
C THR A 2 19.50 10.70 -12.12
N ASN A 3 18.98 9.48 -12.29
CA ASN A 3 17.64 9.02 -11.90
C ASN A 3 17.33 9.12 -10.39
N THR A 4 18.05 9.97 -9.64
CA THR A 4 17.95 10.17 -8.20
C THR A 4 16.55 10.67 -7.79
N ASP A 5 15.95 11.53 -8.61
CA ASP A 5 14.63 12.11 -8.31
C ASP A 5 13.52 11.06 -8.27
N ILE A 6 13.65 9.98 -9.05
CA ILE A 6 12.69 8.86 -9.06
C ILE A 6 12.81 8.03 -7.77
N LEU A 7 14.00 7.96 -7.16
CA LEU A 7 14.18 7.19 -5.93
C LEU A 7 13.83 7.98 -4.66
N LEU A 8 13.81 9.32 -4.74
CA LEU A 8 13.64 10.20 -3.59
C LEU A 8 12.31 9.99 -2.85
N PRO A 9 11.11 9.91 -3.50
CA PRO A 9 9.86 9.66 -2.78
C PRO A 9 9.88 8.33 -2.00
N THR A 10 10.44 7.28 -2.60
CA THR A 10 10.57 5.96 -1.96
C THR A 10 11.56 6.00 -0.80
N ALA A 11 12.70 6.69 -0.95
CA ALA A 11 13.68 6.86 0.12
C ALA A 11 13.09 7.63 1.31
N LEU A 12 12.41 8.76 1.05
CA LEU A 12 11.75 9.54 2.09
C LEU A 12 10.63 8.75 2.79
N THR A 13 9.92 7.89 2.06
CA THR A 13 8.95 6.95 2.66
C THR A 13 9.63 6.00 3.64
N GLY A 14 10.82 5.50 3.29
CA GLY A 14 11.73 4.78 4.18
C GLY A 14 12.00 5.54 5.47
N CYS A 15 12.38 6.81 5.32
CA CYS A 15 12.66 7.70 6.45
C CYS A 15 11.43 7.97 7.34
N CYS A 16 10.21 8.02 6.78
CA CYS A 16 8.99 8.16 7.57
C CYS A 16 8.74 7.00 8.56
N MET A 17 9.36 5.83 8.34
CA MET A 17 9.26 4.67 9.23
C MET A 17 10.26 4.68 10.38
N LEU A 18 11.27 5.56 10.32
CA LEU A 18 12.26 5.71 11.39
C LEU A 18 11.64 6.35 12.64
N THR A 19 12.23 6.05 13.80
CA THR A 19 11.98 6.82 15.02
C THR A 19 12.54 8.24 14.89
N ALA A 20 12.05 9.17 15.71
CA ALA A 20 12.57 10.54 15.71
C ALA A 20 14.09 10.58 15.99
N THR A 21 14.56 9.70 16.89
CA THR A 21 15.98 9.59 17.24
C THR A 21 16.82 9.11 16.06
N GLU A 22 16.36 8.09 15.33
CA GLU A 22 17.07 7.59 14.14
C GLU A 22 17.06 8.62 13.01
N LEU A 23 15.92 9.27 12.76
CA LEU A 23 15.76 10.27 11.69
C LEU A 23 16.67 11.49 11.91
N MET A 24 16.75 11.99 13.16
CA MET A 24 17.59 13.14 13.50
C MET A 24 19.05 12.77 13.76
N GLY A 25 19.29 11.57 14.31
CA GLY A 25 20.63 11.10 14.66
C GLY A 25 21.47 10.73 13.44
N GLY A 26 20.84 10.38 12.32
CA GLY A 26 21.55 10.00 11.11
C GLY A 26 22.33 8.69 11.24
N PHE A 27 23.16 8.40 10.24
CA PHE A 27 23.92 7.16 10.12
C PHE A 27 25.42 7.42 10.18
N THR A 28 26.15 6.66 10.99
CA THR A 28 27.63 6.74 11.05
C THR A 28 28.23 5.77 10.04
N ARG A 29 29.04 6.29 9.11
CA ARG A 29 29.81 5.50 8.13
C ARG A 29 31.01 4.81 8.78
N GLU A 30 31.60 3.87 8.05
CA GLU A 30 32.80 3.13 8.48
C GLU A 30 34.01 4.04 8.77
N ASP A 31 34.10 5.18 8.07
CA ASP A 31 35.14 6.20 8.27
C ASP A 31 34.88 7.12 9.48
N GLY A 32 33.79 6.90 10.23
CA GLY A 32 33.38 7.70 11.37
C GLY A 32 32.64 9.00 11.00
N SER A 33 32.48 9.31 9.71
CA SER A 33 31.65 10.44 9.28
C SER A 33 30.16 10.14 9.52
N ARG A 34 29.37 11.19 9.70
CA ARG A 34 27.93 11.08 9.97
C ARG A 34 27.12 11.65 8.81
N GLU A 35 26.25 10.82 8.24
CA GLU A 35 25.25 11.23 7.28
C GLU A 35 23.96 11.59 8.00
N VAL A 36 23.47 12.80 7.75
CA VAL A 36 22.18 13.28 8.25
C VAL A 36 21.35 13.78 7.08
N LEU A 37 20.02 13.66 7.21
CA LEU A 37 19.11 14.31 6.27
C LEU A 37 19.23 15.83 6.41
N SER A 38 18.96 16.53 5.32
CA SER A 38 18.79 17.98 5.35
C SER A 38 17.59 18.36 6.22
N GLN A 39 17.57 19.59 6.76
CA GLN A 39 16.41 20.08 7.51
C GLN A 39 15.12 20.08 6.67
N ASP A 40 15.23 20.34 5.37
CA ASP A 40 14.12 20.29 4.44
C ASP A 40 13.58 18.87 4.27
N ASP A 41 14.46 17.87 4.16
CA ASP A 41 14.05 16.46 4.05
C ASP A 41 13.48 15.93 5.37
N ILE A 42 13.99 16.37 6.53
CA ILE A 42 13.39 16.06 7.83
C ILE A 42 11.97 16.62 7.88
N LYS A 43 11.77 17.88 7.48
CA LYS A 43 10.43 18.50 7.40
C LYS A 43 9.51 17.71 6.47
N ARG A 44 10.00 17.29 5.30
CA ARG A 44 9.26 16.43 4.36
C ARG A 44 8.88 15.10 5.00
N CYS A 45 9.78 14.48 5.76
CA CYS A 45 9.50 13.22 6.46
C CYS A 45 8.40 13.37 7.52
N PHE A 46 8.39 14.46 8.29
CA PHE A 46 7.34 14.70 9.30
C PHE A 46 5.96 14.92 8.66
N ILE A 47 5.88 15.80 7.66
CA ILE A 47 4.62 16.08 6.94
C ILE A 47 4.17 14.85 6.16
N GLY A 48 5.08 14.23 5.43
CA GLY A 48 4.85 13.03 4.63
C GLY A 48 4.39 11.86 5.49
N ARG A 49 4.96 11.66 6.68
CA ARG A 49 4.50 10.63 7.63
C ARG A 49 3.04 10.79 8.00
N ALA A 50 2.59 12.01 8.29
CA ALA A 50 1.19 12.27 8.61
C ALA A 50 0.26 12.00 7.41
N LYS A 51 0.64 12.49 6.22
CA LYS A 51 -0.12 12.29 4.98
C LYS A 51 -0.19 10.82 4.58
N LEU A 52 0.95 10.11 4.64
CA LEU A 52 1.04 8.68 4.36
C LEU A 52 0.18 7.88 5.33
N LEU A 53 0.25 8.18 6.63
CA LEU A 53 -0.55 7.50 7.64
C LEU A 53 -2.05 7.68 7.37
N GLN A 54 -2.47 8.90 6.99
CA GLN A 54 -3.86 9.16 6.62
C GLN A 54 -4.27 8.37 5.37
N ALA A 55 -3.45 8.38 4.33
CA ALA A 55 -3.73 7.67 3.08
C ALA A 55 -3.79 6.14 3.29
N THR A 56 -2.85 5.57 4.04
CA THR A 56 -2.87 4.13 4.37
C THR A 56 -4.06 3.78 5.25
N THR A 57 -4.40 4.61 6.25
CA THR A 57 -5.58 4.38 7.10
C THR A 57 -6.87 4.33 6.26
N ILE A 58 -7.05 5.25 5.33
CA ILE A 58 -8.23 5.26 4.43
C ILE A 58 -8.24 4.01 3.55
N ALA A 59 -7.10 3.63 2.98
CA ALA A 59 -6.99 2.38 2.21
C ALA A 59 -7.33 1.15 3.08
N THR A 60 -6.93 1.15 4.35
CA THR A 60 -7.19 0.05 5.29
C THR A 60 -8.67 -0.05 5.53
N LEU A 61 -9.33 1.06 5.88
CA LEU A 61 -10.77 1.08 6.10
C LEU A 61 -11.56 0.58 4.87
N ALA A 62 -11.12 0.92 3.65
CA ALA A 62 -11.74 0.45 2.42
C ALA A 62 -11.64 -1.07 2.22
N LEU A 63 -10.60 -1.74 2.74
CA LEU A 63 -10.49 -3.21 2.69
C LEU A 63 -11.64 -3.89 3.42
N TYR A 64 -12.00 -3.36 4.60
CA TYR A 64 -13.02 -3.93 5.46
C TYR A 64 -14.41 -3.40 5.17
N ASP A 65 -14.62 -2.73 4.04
CA ASP A 65 -15.97 -2.41 3.62
C ASP A 65 -16.83 -3.68 3.57
N GLN A 66 -18.04 -3.60 4.12
CA GLN A 66 -18.92 -4.74 4.37
C GLN A 66 -19.65 -5.20 3.10
N GLU A 67 -19.31 -4.62 1.95
CA GLU A 67 -19.76 -5.10 0.64
C GLU A 67 -19.06 -6.42 0.28
N LEU A 68 -19.85 -7.46 -0.03
CA LEU A 68 -19.37 -8.75 -0.54
C LEU A 68 -19.25 -8.73 -2.06
N SER A 69 -18.43 -9.65 -2.61
CA SER A 69 -18.33 -9.81 -4.06
C SER A 69 -19.68 -10.14 -4.68
N LYS A 70 -19.98 -9.57 -5.85
CA LYS A 70 -21.20 -9.87 -6.63
C LYS A 70 -21.34 -11.37 -6.93
N GLY A 71 -20.22 -12.07 -7.09
CA GLY A 71 -20.14 -13.53 -7.28
C GLY A 71 -20.10 -14.36 -6.00
N CYS A 72 -20.42 -13.79 -4.82
CA CYS A 72 -20.35 -14.51 -3.56
C CYS A 72 -21.32 -15.70 -3.52
N THR A 73 -20.76 -16.91 -3.39
CA THR A 73 -21.53 -18.16 -3.27
C THR A 73 -21.92 -18.53 -1.84
N ARG A 74 -21.29 -17.89 -0.83
CA ARG A 74 -21.45 -18.23 0.60
C ARG A 74 -21.78 -17.00 1.46
N ARG A 75 -22.83 -16.25 1.10
CA ARG A 75 -23.17 -14.97 1.77
C ARG A 75 -23.35 -15.08 3.29
N ALA A 76 -24.04 -16.12 3.76
CA ALA A 76 -24.26 -16.39 5.19
C ALA A 76 -22.97 -16.66 5.98
N VAL A 77 -21.87 -17.03 5.31
CA VAL A 77 -20.56 -17.28 5.94
C VAL A 77 -19.63 -16.10 5.73
N CYS A 78 -19.54 -15.57 4.51
CA CYS A 78 -18.62 -14.49 4.16
C CYS A 78 -18.98 -13.17 4.85
N GLY A 79 -20.27 -12.83 4.98
CA GLY A 79 -20.71 -11.61 5.67
C GLY A 79 -20.21 -11.53 7.11
N PRO A 80 -20.49 -12.55 7.95
CA PRO A 80 -19.94 -12.60 9.31
C PRO A 80 -18.41 -12.56 9.38
N VAL A 81 -17.69 -13.13 8.40
CA VAL A 81 -16.22 -13.03 8.34
C VAL A 81 -15.79 -11.57 8.16
N PHE A 82 -16.38 -10.83 7.21
CA PHE A 82 -16.08 -9.41 7.01
C PHE A 82 -16.37 -8.55 8.25
N LEU A 83 -17.46 -8.85 8.96
CA LEU A 83 -17.77 -8.19 10.24
C LEU A 83 -16.73 -8.50 11.32
N ARG A 84 -16.28 -9.76 11.41
CA ARG A 84 -15.21 -10.15 12.34
C ARG A 84 -13.91 -9.43 12.03
N LEU A 85 -13.51 -9.36 10.76
CA LEU A 85 -12.31 -8.63 10.33
C LEU A 85 -12.36 -7.16 10.78
N MET A 86 -13.50 -6.49 10.58
CA MET A 86 -13.68 -5.11 11.06
C MET A 86 -13.61 -4.99 12.59
N ASN A 87 -14.11 -5.99 13.32
CA ASN A 87 -14.03 -5.97 14.79
C ASN A 87 -12.60 -6.20 15.30
N GLU A 88 -11.79 -7.01 14.60
CA GLU A 88 -10.38 -7.19 14.94
C GLU A 88 -9.56 -5.92 14.72
N LEU A 89 -9.93 -5.11 13.72
CA LEU A 89 -9.35 -3.79 13.50
C LEU A 89 -9.56 -2.86 14.69
N ARG A 90 -10.77 -2.88 15.27
CA ARG A 90 -11.10 -2.09 16.47
C ARG A 90 -10.27 -2.51 17.69
N LYS A 91 -9.99 -3.81 17.83
CA LYS A 91 -9.20 -4.34 18.95
C LYS A 91 -7.71 -4.09 18.79
N ASN A 92 -7.23 -3.93 17.56
CA ASN A 92 -5.81 -3.80 17.23
C ASN A 92 -5.55 -2.50 16.44
N PRO A 93 -5.62 -1.32 17.07
CA PRO A 93 -5.47 -0.03 16.38
C PRO A 93 -4.07 0.17 15.77
N THR A 94 -3.08 -0.61 16.20
CA THR A 94 -1.74 -0.66 15.59
C THR A 94 -1.76 -1.12 14.14
N ILE A 95 -2.79 -1.87 13.72
CA ILE A 95 -3.00 -2.29 12.32
C ILE A 95 -3.53 -1.12 11.47
N LEU A 96 -4.34 -0.22 12.05
CA LEU A 96 -4.82 0.99 11.37
C LEU A 96 -3.70 2.00 11.17
N CYS A 97 -2.92 2.23 12.23
CA CYS A 97 -1.98 3.33 12.30
C CYS A 97 -0.54 2.92 11.93
N THR A 98 -0.39 2.10 10.88
CA THR A 98 0.93 1.63 10.44
C THR A 98 1.23 2.01 9.00
N LEU A 99 2.48 2.40 8.78
CA LEU A 99 3.06 2.54 7.43
C LEU A 99 3.53 1.19 6.87
N ARG A 100 3.45 0.12 7.67
CA ARG A 100 4.00 -1.21 7.34
C ARG A 100 3.31 -1.91 6.18
N TRP A 101 2.16 -1.40 5.71
CA TRP A 101 1.56 -1.85 4.45
C TRP A 101 2.57 -1.78 3.30
N TYR A 102 3.42 -0.74 3.26
CA TYR A 102 4.42 -0.58 2.21
C TYR A 102 5.59 -1.57 2.27
N THR A 103 5.89 -2.12 3.43
CA THR A 103 7.17 -2.81 3.69
C THR A 103 7.03 -4.28 4.02
N ASP A 104 5.84 -4.87 3.88
CA ASP A 104 5.72 -6.30 4.07
C ASP A 104 6.34 -7.07 2.89
N ARG A 105 7.67 -7.16 2.97
CA ARG A 105 8.58 -7.94 2.15
C ARG A 105 8.32 -9.44 2.32
N HIS A 106 7.44 -9.85 3.24
CA HIS A 106 7.06 -11.25 3.45
C HIS A 106 5.92 -11.72 2.55
N GLY A 107 5.31 -10.86 1.72
CA GLY A 107 4.30 -11.30 0.74
C GLY A 107 3.09 -11.99 1.40
N GLU A 108 2.85 -11.72 2.68
CA GLU A 108 1.65 -12.10 3.39
C GLU A 108 0.76 -10.87 3.38
N GLY A 109 0.00 -10.67 2.30
CA GLY A 109 -0.99 -9.60 2.26
C GLY A 109 -1.89 -9.69 3.50
N TYR A 110 -2.42 -8.56 3.96
CA TYR A 110 -3.29 -8.54 5.13
C TYR A 110 -4.49 -9.50 4.95
N ALA A 111 -4.98 -9.61 3.71
CA ALA A 111 -5.98 -10.59 3.31
C ALA A 111 -5.54 -12.04 3.59
N ASP A 112 -4.29 -12.39 3.30
CA ASP A 112 -3.76 -13.75 3.47
C ASP A 112 -3.62 -14.12 4.95
N TYR A 113 -3.11 -13.19 5.78
CA TYR A 113 -2.93 -13.42 7.21
C TYR A 113 -4.26 -13.64 7.93
N HIS A 114 -5.29 -12.88 7.59
CA HIS A 114 -6.57 -12.94 8.31
C HIS A 114 -7.62 -13.88 7.71
N THR A 115 -7.52 -14.20 6.42
CA THR A 115 -8.57 -15.00 5.74
C THR A 115 -8.10 -16.37 5.31
N GLY A 116 -6.81 -16.67 5.44
CA GLY A 116 -6.19 -17.94 5.09
C GLY A 116 -5.65 -17.93 3.66
N ARG A 117 -4.36 -18.24 3.51
CA ARG A 117 -3.62 -18.23 2.23
C ARG A 117 -4.07 -19.36 1.28
N HIS A 118 -4.28 -20.56 1.81
CA HIS A 118 -4.61 -21.75 1.01
C HIS A 118 -6.11 -21.97 0.86
N GLU A 119 -6.57 -22.48 -0.29
CA GLU A 119 -7.99 -22.72 -0.59
C GLU A 119 -8.71 -23.55 0.48
N ARG A 120 -7.98 -24.49 1.11
CA ARG A 120 -8.50 -25.34 2.19
C ARG A 120 -8.73 -24.59 3.51
N ASP A 121 -7.98 -23.51 3.73
CA ASP A 121 -8.00 -22.70 4.95
C ASP A 121 -8.73 -21.36 4.74
N ARG A 122 -9.27 -21.11 3.54
CA ARG A 122 -9.98 -19.87 3.22
C ARG A 122 -11.31 -19.78 3.96
N HIS A 123 -11.38 -18.83 4.88
CA HIS A 123 -12.60 -18.45 5.58
C HIS A 123 -13.62 -17.76 4.65
N LEU A 124 -13.16 -17.27 3.49
CA LEU A 124 -13.96 -16.62 2.46
C LEU A 124 -14.14 -17.49 1.22
N CYS A 125 -15.25 -17.33 0.48
CA CYS A 125 -15.34 -17.91 -0.87
C CYS A 125 -14.29 -17.29 -1.80
N ALA A 126 -13.92 -18.00 -2.88
CA ALA A 126 -12.90 -17.54 -3.82
C ALA A 126 -13.19 -16.13 -4.39
N SER A 127 -14.45 -15.83 -4.72
CA SER A 127 -14.84 -14.52 -5.25
C SER A 127 -14.69 -13.38 -4.24
N CYS A 128 -15.04 -13.60 -2.96
CA CYS A 128 -14.84 -12.58 -1.92
C CYS A 128 -13.37 -12.40 -1.55
N TYR A 129 -12.61 -13.50 -1.55
CA TYR A 129 -11.17 -13.44 -1.30
C TYR A 129 -10.43 -12.69 -2.41
N GLY A 130 -10.71 -12.99 -3.69
CA GLY A 130 -10.13 -12.27 -4.82
C GLY A 130 -10.47 -10.78 -4.81
N MET A 131 -11.74 -10.44 -4.55
CA MET A 131 -12.15 -9.04 -4.38
C MET A 131 -11.39 -8.33 -3.24
N LEU A 132 -11.15 -9.01 -2.11
CA LEU A 132 -10.39 -8.44 -1.00
C LEU A 132 -8.92 -8.16 -1.40
N GLN A 133 -8.30 -9.09 -2.13
CA GLN A 133 -6.95 -8.88 -2.69
C GLN A 133 -6.91 -7.73 -3.71
N ASP A 134 -7.96 -7.58 -4.53
CA ASP A 134 -8.07 -6.49 -5.50
C ASP A 134 -8.22 -5.13 -4.81
N ARG A 135 -9.00 -5.06 -3.72
CA ARG A 135 -9.08 -3.87 -2.86
C ARG A 135 -7.71 -3.53 -2.27
N GLU A 136 -6.97 -4.53 -1.78
CA GLU A 136 -5.65 -4.34 -1.18
C GLU A 136 -4.65 -3.76 -2.17
N LYS A 137 -4.52 -4.42 -3.33
CA LYS A 137 -3.63 -3.96 -4.41
C LYS A 137 -4.08 -2.61 -4.98
N GLY A 138 -5.39 -2.37 -5.03
CA GLY A 138 -5.97 -1.09 -5.44
C GLY A 138 -5.56 0.05 -4.51
N GLY A 139 -5.66 -0.17 -3.19
CA GLY A 139 -5.18 0.75 -2.17
C GLY A 139 -3.68 1.02 -2.30
N GLN A 140 -2.86 -0.03 -2.41
CA GLN A 140 -1.40 0.09 -2.59
C GLN A 140 -1.04 0.93 -3.81
N ARG A 141 -1.64 0.61 -4.98
CA ARG A 141 -1.39 1.36 -6.23
C ARG A 141 -1.80 2.82 -6.11
N ARG A 142 -2.92 3.10 -5.42
CA ARG A 142 -3.36 4.47 -5.20
C ARG A 142 -2.35 5.26 -4.36
N VAL A 143 -1.94 4.74 -3.21
CA VAL A 143 -0.96 5.44 -2.37
C VAL A 143 0.39 5.55 -3.10
N TRP A 144 0.78 4.54 -3.90
CA TRP A 144 1.97 4.60 -4.74
C TRP A 144 1.90 5.73 -5.75
N ARG A 145 0.80 5.86 -6.49
CA ARG A 145 0.60 6.96 -7.45
C ARG A 145 0.68 8.33 -6.80
N GLU A 146 0.10 8.48 -5.62
CA GLU A 146 0.07 9.75 -4.86
C GLU A 146 1.41 10.02 -4.12
N LEU A 147 2.34 9.06 -4.07
CA LEU A 147 3.55 9.12 -3.24
C LEU A 147 4.40 10.39 -3.38
N PRO A 148 4.70 10.90 -4.59
CA PRO A 148 5.51 12.11 -4.73
C PRO A 148 4.82 13.33 -4.13
N GLU A 149 3.50 13.44 -4.30
CA GLU A 149 2.70 14.53 -3.73
C GLU A 149 2.59 14.42 -2.21
N LEU A 150 2.48 13.19 -1.68
CA LEU A 150 2.51 12.94 -0.25
C LEU A 150 3.86 13.37 0.36
N MET A 151 4.95 13.18 -0.37
CA MET A 151 6.33 13.52 0.06
C MET A 151 6.80 14.91 -0.35
N ASP A 152 5.97 15.70 -1.04
CA ASP A 152 6.32 17.03 -1.55
C ASP A 152 7.54 17.02 -2.51
N VAL A 153 7.57 16.03 -3.40
CA VAL A 153 8.60 15.83 -4.43
C VAL A 153 7.95 15.82 -5.80
N LYS A 154 8.51 16.56 -6.76
CA LYS A 154 8.08 16.51 -8.15
C LYS A 154 8.89 15.47 -8.91
N VAL A 155 8.21 14.46 -9.47
CA VAL A 155 8.83 13.44 -10.31
C VAL A 155 8.06 13.34 -11.61
N GLU A 156 8.71 13.73 -12.72
CA GLU A 156 8.14 13.59 -14.06
C GLU A 156 7.98 12.10 -14.42
N GLY A 157 6.80 11.71 -14.90
CA GLY A 157 6.54 10.34 -15.36
C GLY A 157 6.31 9.28 -14.27
N TRP A 158 6.11 9.67 -13.00
CA TRP A 158 6.01 8.77 -11.85
C TRP A 158 5.04 7.56 -12.00
N ASP A 159 3.85 7.77 -12.57
CA ASP A 159 2.82 6.72 -12.71
C ASP A 159 2.80 6.06 -14.10
N GLN A 160 3.66 6.51 -15.03
CA GLN A 160 3.59 6.09 -16.43
C GLN A 160 4.17 4.67 -16.68
N GLY A 161 4.73 4.04 -15.65
CA GLY A 161 5.33 2.69 -15.72
C GLY A 161 4.39 1.50 -15.39
N GLN A 162 3.09 1.72 -15.11
CA GLN A 162 2.13 0.65 -14.75
C GLN A 162 0.98 0.45 -15.75
N VAL A 163 1.15 0.85 -17.02
CA VAL A 163 0.23 0.40 -18.08
C VAL A 163 0.53 -1.07 -18.40
N SER A 164 -0.27 -1.98 -17.85
CA SER A 164 -0.24 -3.40 -18.23
C SER A 164 -0.67 -3.57 -19.70
N PRO A 165 -0.06 -4.48 -20.48
CA PRO A 165 -0.41 -4.69 -21.88
C PRO A 165 -1.63 -5.61 -21.99
N ALA A 166 -2.72 -5.08 -22.54
CA ALA A 166 -3.69 -5.85 -23.34
C ALA A 166 -4.77 -4.92 -23.91
N SER A 167 -4.41 -4.02 -24.83
CA SER A 167 -5.36 -3.67 -25.90
C SER A 167 -5.25 -4.75 -26.97
N ALA A 168 -6.20 -5.69 -26.97
CA ALA A 168 -6.37 -6.59 -28.10
C ALA A 168 -6.73 -5.74 -29.34
N PRO A 169 -6.11 -5.98 -30.52
CA PRO A 169 -6.52 -5.29 -31.73
C PRO A 169 -7.91 -5.78 -32.16
N ALA A 170 -8.79 -4.85 -32.50
CA ALA A 170 -10.11 -5.13 -33.06
C ALA A 170 -9.97 -5.91 -34.38
N PRO A 171 -10.78 -6.95 -34.64
CA PRO A 171 -10.81 -7.60 -35.94
C PRO A 171 -11.38 -6.64 -36.99
N GLN A 172 -10.65 -6.50 -38.09
CA GLN A 172 -11.02 -5.73 -39.27
C GLN A 172 -12.27 -6.34 -39.92
N GLU A 173 -13.26 -5.51 -40.25
CA GLU A 173 -14.36 -5.88 -41.12
C GLU A 173 -13.84 -6.15 -42.55
N PRO A 174 -14.31 -7.20 -43.24
CA PRO A 174 -13.94 -7.42 -44.63
C PRO A 174 -14.66 -6.42 -45.53
N GLY A 175 -13.88 -5.55 -46.18
CA GLY A 175 -14.33 -4.72 -47.29
C GLY A 175 -14.32 -5.50 -48.61
N ASN A 176 -15.51 -5.55 -49.21
CA ASN A 176 -15.86 -5.80 -50.62
C ASN A 176 -15.44 -7.13 -51.27
#